data_AF-A0A7S4C5X3-F1
#
_entry.id   AF-A0A7S4C5X3-F1
#
_cell.length_a   1.000
_cell.length_b   1.000
_cell.length_c   1.000
_cell.angle_alpha   90.00
_cell.angle_beta   90.00
_cell.angle_gamma   90.00
#
_symmetry.space_group_name_H-M   'P 1'
#
loop_
_entity.id
_entity.type
_entity.pdbx_description
1 polymer ?
#
loop_
_entity_poly.entity_id
_entity_poly.type
_entity_poly.pdbx_seq_one_letter_code
_entity_poly.pdbx_strand_id
1 'polypeptide(L)'
;ENWMARSLMCCFLHVLNVSLESGAHISSEVRLRMLFPRGSSVASRLLSAGGLAEWQLASISELEQISTLEFDGSRYSNVQICIGVKRRYGYYIKKITITVFLIVAMSWSCNFISPSEIGDRIAISTTLGLTAVAFNFVVSDALPRIPYMTLMDYYLTFCFVAICVSVIENV
;
A
#
# COMPACT_ATOMS: atom_id res chain seq x y z
N GLU A 1 -14.21 -20.47 -7.34
CA GLU A 1 -12.93 -20.04 -6.73
C GLU A 1 -12.37 -18.69 -7.23
N ASN A 2 -13.02 -17.97 -8.16
CA ASN A 2 -12.43 -16.76 -8.76
C ASN A 2 -12.82 -15.43 -8.09
N TRP A 3 -13.66 -15.45 -7.04
CA TRP A 3 -14.17 -14.23 -6.39
C TRP A 3 -13.17 -13.60 -5.40
N MET A 4 -12.41 -14.41 -4.65
CA MET A 4 -11.37 -13.88 -3.75
C MET A 4 -10.23 -13.21 -4.51
N ALA A 5 -9.82 -13.77 -5.65
CA ALA A 5 -8.78 -13.17 -6.49
C ALA A 5 -9.22 -11.83 -7.11
N ARG A 6 -10.49 -11.69 -7.49
CA ARG A 6 -11.04 -10.42 -8.02
C ARG A 6 -11.23 -9.38 -6.92
N SER A 7 -11.66 -9.79 -5.72
CA SER A 7 -11.75 -8.91 -4.55
C SER A 7 -10.37 -8.40 -4.10
N LEU A 8 -9.36 -9.28 -4.08
CA LEU A 8 -7.98 -8.91 -3.79
C LEU A 8 -7.41 -7.97 -4.86
N MET A 9 -7.72 -8.17 -6.14
CA MET A 9 -7.31 -7.22 -7.20
C MET A 9 -7.99 -5.85 -7.06
N CYS A 10 -9.26 -5.80 -6.62
CA CYS A 10 -9.97 -4.54 -6.35
C CYS A 10 -9.39 -3.78 -5.15
N CYS A 11 -8.92 -4.45 -4.10
CA CYS A 11 -8.30 -3.78 -2.94
C CYS A 11 -7.06 -2.95 -3.29
N PHE A 12 -6.43 -3.18 -4.44
CA PHE A 12 -5.24 -2.44 -4.89
C PHE A 12 -5.52 -1.41 -5.98
N LEU A 13 -6.77 -1.26 -6.40
CA LEU A 13 -7.20 -0.23 -7.33
C LEU A 13 -7.70 0.97 -6.53
N HIS A 14 -6.87 2.01 -6.42
CA HIS A 14 -7.31 3.29 -5.89
C HIS A 14 -7.89 4.12 -7.03
N VAL A 15 -9.09 4.67 -6.83
CA VAL A 15 -9.68 5.62 -7.75
C VAL A 15 -9.44 7.02 -7.18
N LEU A 16 -8.66 7.83 -7.90
CA LEU A 16 -8.46 9.23 -7.59
C LEU A 16 -9.55 10.03 -8.29
N ASN A 17 -10.42 10.69 -7.52
CA ASN A 17 -11.45 11.57 -8.06
C ASN A 17 -10.96 13.01 -7.99
N VAL A 18 -10.83 13.66 -9.15
CA VAL A 18 -10.54 15.08 -9.26
C VAL A 18 -11.81 15.78 -9.72
N SER A 19 -12.38 16.63 -8.87
CA SER A 19 -13.56 17.43 -9.19
C SER A 19 -13.15 18.88 -9.45
N LEU A 20 -13.58 19.42 -10.59
CA LEU A 20 -13.41 20.82 -10.96
C LEU A 20 -14.76 21.52 -10.89
N GLU A 21 -14.80 22.67 -10.21
CA GLU A 21 -16.02 23.42 -9.93
C GLU A 21 -15.85 24.88 -10.35
N SER A 22 -16.95 25.48 -10.80
CA SER A 22 -17.04 26.93 -11.00
C SER A 22 -17.40 27.60 -9.67
N GLY A 23 -16.44 28.26 -9.02
CA GLY A 23 -16.65 28.89 -7.70
C GLY A 23 -17.37 30.25 -7.72
N ALA A 24 -17.43 30.93 -8.87
CA ALA A 24 -17.98 32.28 -8.99
C ALA A 24 -19.20 32.38 -9.93
N HIS A 25 -19.42 31.38 -10.80
CA HIS A 25 -20.42 31.45 -11.85
C HIS A 25 -21.38 30.27 -11.83
N ILE A 26 -22.66 30.60 -11.98
CA ILE A 26 -23.78 29.66 -12.05
C ILE A 26 -23.74 28.91 -13.39
N SER A 27 -24.26 27.69 -13.42
CA SER A 27 -24.31 26.78 -14.58
C SER A 27 -25.04 27.32 -15.81
N SER A 28 -25.86 28.37 -15.65
CA SER A 28 -26.49 29.09 -16.77
C SER A 28 -25.54 30.03 -17.50
N GLU A 29 -24.50 30.53 -16.83
CA GLU A 29 -23.50 31.45 -17.40
C GLU A 29 -22.29 30.70 -17.96
N VAL A 30 -21.79 29.73 -17.19
CA VAL A 30 -20.58 28.99 -17.53
C VAL A 30 -20.87 27.49 -17.56
N ARG A 31 -20.73 26.91 -18.74
CA ARG A 31 -20.74 25.45 -18.93
C ARG A 31 -19.31 24.96 -19.11
N LEU A 32 -18.79 24.28 -18.10
CA LEU A 32 -17.51 23.58 -18.23
C LEU A 32 -17.72 22.39 -19.16
N ARG A 33 -16.98 22.36 -20.26
CA ARG A 33 -16.81 21.17 -21.11
C ARG A 33 -15.35 20.81 -21.13
N MET A 34 -15.05 19.54 -20.96
CA MET A 34 -13.71 19.05 -21.28
C MET A 34 -13.55 19.03 -22.81
N LEU A 35 -12.53 19.73 -23.32
CA LEU A 35 -12.22 19.78 -24.75
C LEU A 35 -11.38 18.56 -25.21
N PHE A 36 -11.11 17.61 -24.33
CA PHE A 36 -10.27 16.46 -24.65
C PHE A 36 -11.08 15.43 -25.47
N PRO A 37 -10.68 15.15 -26.73
CA PRO A 37 -11.29 14.07 -27.48
C PRO A 37 -10.96 12.75 -26.80
N ARG A 38 -11.94 11.85 -26.75
CA ARG A 38 -11.78 10.43 -26.39
C ARG A 38 -10.52 9.88 -27.08
N GLY A 39 -9.47 9.61 -26.31
CA GLY A 39 -8.19 9.06 -26.80
C GLY A 39 -7.03 10.05 -26.93
N SER A 40 -7.06 11.22 -26.29
CA SER A 40 -5.96 12.18 -26.37
C SER A 40 -4.62 11.63 -25.82
N SER A 41 -3.52 11.97 -26.53
CA SER A 41 -2.13 11.61 -26.21
C SER A 41 -1.64 12.05 -24.83
N VAL A 42 -2.45 12.77 -24.04
CA VAL A 42 -2.12 13.16 -22.67
C VAL A 42 -2.20 11.94 -21.74
N ALA A 43 -3.20 11.08 -21.92
CA ALA A 43 -3.32 9.83 -21.16
C ALA A 43 -2.12 8.91 -21.41
N SER A 44 -1.71 8.76 -22.67
CA SER A 44 -0.52 7.96 -23.04
C SER A 44 0.79 8.60 -22.58
N ARG A 45 0.90 9.94 -22.57
CA ARG A 45 2.06 10.66 -22.01
C ARG A 45 2.14 10.58 -20.49
N LEU A 46 1.01 10.56 -19.79
CA LEU A 46 0.96 10.32 -18.34
C LEU A 46 1.25 8.85 -17.99
N LEU A 47 0.83 7.91 -18.85
CA LEU A 47 1.20 6.50 -18.76
C LEU A 47 2.69 6.25 -19.05
N SER A 48 3.28 6.97 -20.01
CA SER A 48 4.70 6.85 -20.38
C SER A 48 5.63 7.69 -19.49
N ALA A 49 5.10 8.69 -18.79
CA ALA A 49 5.81 9.42 -17.77
C ALA A 49 6.03 8.48 -16.58
N GLY A 50 7.10 7.69 -16.64
CA GLY A 50 7.55 6.77 -15.59
C GLY A 50 7.95 7.44 -14.27
N GLY A 51 7.40 8.63 -13.95
CA GLY A 51 7.63 9.38 -12.72
C GLY A 51 6.86 8.86 -11.50
N LEU A 52 5.93 7.91 -11.69
CA LEU A 52 5.22 7.27 -10.58
C LEU A 52 5.94 5.99 -10.17
N ALA A 53 7.00 6.13 -9.37
CA ALA A 53 7.84 5.00 -8.91
C ALA A 53 7.04 3.89 -8.19
N GLU A 54 5.99 4.28 -7.46
CA GLU A 54 5.18 3.34 -6.66
C GLU A 54 3.83 2.97 -7.27
N TRP A 55 3.35 3.76 -8.23
CA TRP A 55 2.00 3.67 -8.76
C TRP A 55 2.03 3.37 -10.25
N GLN A 56 1.29 2.35 -10.67
CA GLN A 56 1.03 2.04 -12.07
C GLN A 56 -0.37 2.52 -12.40
N LEU A 57 -0.50 3.43 -13.37
CA LEU A 57 -1.82 3.82 -13.86
C LEU A 57 -2.50 2.57 -14.46
N ALA A 58 -3.65 2.17 -13.92
CA ALA A 58 -4.36 0.98 -14.37
C ALA A 58 -5.25 1.31 -15.57
N SER A 59 -5.95 2.44 -15.49
CA SER A 59 -6.72 3.02 -16.58
C SER A 59 -7.27 4.37 -16.13
N ILE A 60 -7.16 5.40 -16.96
CA ILE A 60 -7.96 6.61 -16.78
C ILE A 60 -9.36 6.27 -17.31
N SER A 61 -10.26 5.89 -16.41
CA SER A 61 -11.68 5.83 -16.73
C SER A 61 -12.26 7.22 -16.51
N GLU A 62 -12.11 8.09 -17.50
CA GLU A 62 -12.83 9.37 -17.59
C GLU A 62 -14.34 9.09 -17.57
N LEU A 63 -14.90 8.87 -16.39
CA LEU A 63 -16.33 8.96 -16.16
C LEU A 63 -16.65 10.46 -16.19
N GLU A 64 -16.92 10.96 -17.38
CA GLU A 64 -17.50 12.28 -17.61
C GLU A 64 -18.89 12.30 -16.96
N GLN A 65 -18.94 12.55 -15.65
CA GLN A 65 -20.19 12.88 -14.98
C GLN A 65 -20.24 14.40 -14.86
N ILE A 66 -20.88 15.05 -15.83
CA ILE A 66 -21.26 16.46 -15.73
C ILE A 66 -22.45 16.50 -14.75
N SER A 67 -22.15 16.59 -13.46
CA SER A 67 -23.17 16.83 -12.45
C SER A 67 -23.34 18.32 -12.22
N THR A 68 -24.58 18.79 -12.13
CA THR A 68 -24.87 20.10 -11.56
C THR A 68 -24.94 19.95 -10.05
N LEU A 69 -24.02 20.58 -9.32
CA LEU A 69 -24.11 20.66 -7.86
C LEU A 69 -25.09 21.78 -7.50
N GLU A 70 -26.04 21.48 -6.63
CA GLU A 70 -27.01 22.45 -6.13
C GLU A 70 -26.55 22.90 -4.74
N PHE A 71 -26.16 24.17 -4.64
CA PHE A 71 -25.74 24.80 -3.40
C PHE A 71 -26.48 26.13 -3.25
N ASP A 72 -27.17 26.32 -2.12
CA ASP A 72 -27.94 27.53 -1.82
C ASP A 72 -28.98 27.90 -2.92
N GLY A 73 -29.65 26.88 -3.48
CA GLY A 73 -30.64 27.05 -4.58
C GLY A 73 -30.04 27.42 -5.94
N SER A 74 -28.71 27.58 -6.02
CA SER A 74 -27.98 27.87 -7.26
C SER A 74 -27.30 26.61 -7.80
N ARG A 75 -27.40 26.40 -9.11
CA ARG A 75 -26.80 25.24 -9.80
C ARG A 75 -25.42 25.59 -10.34
N TYR A 76 -24.39 24.86 -9.96
CA TYR A 76 -23.02 25.04 -10.44
C TYR A 76 -22.60 23.90 -11.36
N SER A 77 -21.89 24.21 -12.44
CA SER A 77 -21.33 23.20 -13.35
C SER A 77 -20.13 22.54 -12.67
N ASN A 78 -20.19 21.23 -12.43
CA ASN A 78 -19.08 20.42 -11.90
C ASN A 78 -18.65 19.37 -12.93
N VAL A 79 -17.36 19.14 -13.03
CA VAL A 79 -16.74 18.11 -13.87
C VAL A 79 -15.91 17.20 -13.00
N GLN A 80 -16.21 15.90 -13.00
CA GLN A 80 -15.44 14.89 -12.27
C GLN A 80 -14.57 14.08 -13.22
N ILE A 81 -13.30 13.89 -12.87
CA ILE A 81 -12.34 13.04 -13.56
C ILE A 81 -11.94 11.93 -12.60
N CYS A 82 -12.20 10.68 -12.99
CA CYS A 82 -11.82 9.50 -12.20
C CYS A 82 -10.57 8.84 -12.80
N ILE A 83 -9.49 8.76 -12.04
CA ILE A 83 -8.24 8.13 -12.47
C ILE A 83 -8.04 6.83 -11.68
N GLY A 84 -8.08 5.69 -12.36
CA GLY A 84 -7.79 4.39 -11.77
C GLY A 84 -6.29 4.14 -11.67
N VAL A 85 -5.76 4.05 -10.46
CA VAL A 85 -4.35 3.82 -10.18
C VAL A 85 -4.18 2.50 -9.41
N LYS A 86 -3.17 1.72 -9.78
CA LYS A 86 -2.80 0.46 -9.12
C LYS A 86 -1.44 0.59 -8.44
N ARG A 87 -1.33 0.20 -7.17
CA ARG A 87 -0.06 0.23 -6.43
C ARG A 87 0.85 -0.93 -6.84
N ARG A 88 2.14 -0.68 -7.10
CA ARG A 88 3.17 -1.71 -7.33
C ARG A 88 3.81 -2.15 -6.01
N TYR A 89 3.14 -3.03 -5.27
CA TYR A 89 3.57 -3.48 -3.95
C TYR A 89 4.54 -4.67 -3.94
N GLY A 90 4.71 -5.36 -5.08
CA GLY A 90 5.44 -6.63 -5.14
C GLY A 90 6.93 -6.56 -4.75
N TYR A 91 7.61 -5.46 -5.09
CA TYR A 91 9.01 -5.25 -4.71
C TYR A 91 9.18 -5.08 -3.20
N TYR A 92 8.33 -4.24 -2.59
CA TYR A 92 8.31 -4.00 -1.15
C TYR A 92 8.04 -5.28 -0.36
N ILE A 93 7.06 -6.06 -0.81
CA ILE A 93 6.74 -7.36 -0.21
C ILE A 93 7.96 -8.28 -0.18
N LYS A 94 8.62 -8.48 -1.34
CA LYS A 94 9.79 -9.36 -1.42
C LYS A 94 10.92 -8.88 -0.53
N LYS A 95 11.19 -7.57 -0.50
CA LYS A 95 12.23 -6.99 0.34
C LYS A 95 11.98 -7.27 1.82
N ILE A 96 10.76 -7.03 2.30
CA ILE A 96 10.37 -7.28 3.70
C ILE A 96 10.47 -8.77 4.03
N THR A 97 9.94 -9.65 3.18
CA THR A 97 10.00 -11.11 3.39
C THR A 97 11.44 -11.59 3.51
N ILE A 98 12.32 -11.17 2.60
CA ILE A 98 13.74 -11.55 2.61
C ILE A 98 14.43 -11.05 3.89
N THR A 99 14.20 -9.80 4.29
CA THR A 99 14.82 -9.24 5.51
C THR A 99 14.40 -10.01 6.76
N VAL A 100 13.11 -10.28 6.95
CA VAL A 100 12.60 -11.00 8.14
C VAL A 100 13.06 -12.46 8.13
N PHE A 101 13.08 -13.10 6.96
CA PHE A 101 13.55 -14.48 6.83
C PHE A 101 15.00 -14.61 7.30
N LEU A 102 15.87 -13.65 6.97
CA LEU A 102 17.25 -13.62 7.43
C LEU A 102 17.36 -13.49 8.96
N ILE A 103 16.51 -12.66 9.59
CA ILE A 103 16.48 -12.51 11.06
C ILE A 103 16.11 -13.85 11.72
N VAL A 104 15.07 -14.52 11.22
CA VAL A 104 14.64 -15.83 11.74
C VAL A 104 15.72 -16.90 11.53
N ALA A 105 16.37 -16.92 10.37
CA ALA A 105 17.45 -17.85 10.09
C ALA A 105 18.65 -17.63 11.04
N MET A 106 18.99 -16.37 11.35
CA MET A 106 20.02 -16.08 12.35
C MET A 106 19.61 -16.52 13.75
N SER A 107 18.36 -16.29 14.17
CA SER A 107 17.84 -16.75 15.45
C SER A 107 17.95 -18.27 15.60
N TRP A 108 17.57 -19.02 14.56
CA TRP A 108 17.69 -20.47 14.57
C TRP A 108 19.15 -20.93 14.63
N SER A 109 20.05 -20.22 13.93
CA SER A 109 21.48 -20.55 13.90
C SER A 109 22.14 -20.41 15.26
N CYS A 110 21.66 -19.50 16.12
CA CYS A 110 22.14 -19.37 17.49
C CYS A 110 21.95 -20.65 18.32
N ASN A 111 20.93 -21.47 18.01
CA ASN A 111 20.71 -22.74 18.69
C ASN A 111 21.78 -23.80 18.40
N PHE A 112 22.55 -23.66 17.31
CA PHE A 112 23.58 -24.63 16.92
C PHE A 112 24.96 -24.41 17.57
N ILE A 113 25.17 -23.31 18.31
CA ILE A 113 26.46 -23.03 18.98
C ILE A 113 26.72 -24.01 20.14
N SER A 114 27.96 -24.26 20.57
CA SER A 114 28.21 -25.12 21.71
C SER A 114 27.63 -24.52 23.02
N PRO A 115 27.07 -25.32 23.95
CA PRO A 115 26.49 -24.84 25.22
C PRO A 115 27.53 -24.30 26.22
N SER A 116 28.78 -24.06 25.81
CA SER A 116 29.85 -23.60 26.69
C SER A 116 29.70 -22.15 27.16
N GLU A 117 28.94 -21.32 26.43
CA GLU A 117 28.72 -19.89 26.74
C GLU A 117 27.24 -19.51 26.62
N ILE A 118 26.46 -19.87 27.65
CA ILE A 118 25.01 -19.61 27.73
C ILE A 118 24.70 -18.11 27.74
N GLY A 119 25.56 -17.30 28.37
CA GLY A 119 25.37 -15.84 28.48
C GLY A 119 25.30 -15.14 27.12
N ASP A 120 26.19 -15.51 26.20
CA ASP A 120 26.27 -14.91 24.86
C ASP A 120 25.05 -15.29 24.01
N ARG A 121 24.58 -16.55 24.14
CA ARG A 121 23.35 -17.02 23.46
C ARG A 121 22.12 -16.22 23.88
N ILE A 122 21.95 -15.97 25.17
CA ILE A 122 20.82 -15.20 25.71
C ILE A 122 20.91 -13.74 25.23
N ALA A 123 22.10 -13.15 25.25
CA ALA A 123 22.31 -11.78 24.78
C ALA A 123 21.98 -11.61 23.29
N ILE A 124 22.42 -12.55 22.44
CA ILE A 124 22.14 -12.52 21.00
C ILE A 124 20.65 -12.77 20.74
N SER A 125 20.05 -13.76 21.39
CA SER A 125 18.63 -14.12 21.21
C SER A 125 17.69 -12.97 21.63
N THR A 126 18.00 -12.30 22.74
CA THR A 126 17.24 -11.11 23.21
C THR A 126 17.39 -9.95 22.23
N THR A 127 18.61 -9.71 21.71
CA THR A 127 18.87 -8.67 20.70
C THR A 127 18.10 -8.93 19.41
N LEU A 128 18.02 -10.19 18.95
CA LEU A 128 17.25 -10.58 17.78
C LEU A 128 15.74 -10.41 18.00
N GLY A 129 15.24 -10.72 19.19
CA GLY A 129 13.87 -10.44 19.61
C GLY A 129 13.54 -8.94 19.52
N LEU A 130 14.40 -8.08 20.08
CA LEU A 130 14.23 -6.63 20.00
C LEU A 130 14.30 -6.13 18.55
N THR A 131 15.21 -6.67 17.75
CA THR A 131 15.35 -6.33 16.32
C THR A 131 14.08 -6.68 15.54
N ALA A 132 13.45 -7.82 15.82
CA ALA A 132 12.20 -8.23 15.19
C ALA A 132 11.03 -7.29 15.56
N VAL A 133 10.95 -6.83 16.81
CA VAL A 133 9.95 -5.84 17.25
C VAL A 133 10.19 -4.49 16.56
N ALA A 134 11.45 -4.02 16.54
CA ALA A 134 11.82 -2.78 15.85
C ALA A 134 11.49 -2.84 14.36
N PHE A 135 11.76 -3.96 13.70
CA PHE A 135 11.43 -4.14 12.30
C PHE A 135 9.91 -4.13 12.05
N ASN A 136 9.12 -4.69 12.96
CA ASN A 136 7.66 -4.60 12.91
C ASN A 136 7.16 -3.15 12.92
N PHE A 137 7.77 -2.28 13.73
CA PHE A 137 7.45 -0.85 13.73
C PHE A 137 7.81 -0.16 12.42
N VAL A 138 8.99 -0.45 11.86
CA VAL A 138 9.40 0.10 10.56
C VAL A 138 8.43 -0.30 9.45
N VAL A 139 8.00 -1.56 9.43
CA VAL A 139 7.01 -2.03 8.45
C VAL A 139 5.64 -1.40 8.69
N SER A 140 5.22 -1.26 9.96
CA SER A 140 3.97 -0.62 10.33
C SER A 140 3.92 0.88 10.02
N ASP A 141 5.08 1.54 9.94
CA ASP A 141 5.19 2.94 9.52
C ASP A 141 5.21 3.08 8.00
N ALA A 142 5.81 2.10 7.29
CA ALA A 142 5.83 2.07 5.84
C ALA A 142 4.48 1.65 5.21
N LEU A 143 3.63 0.94 5.94
CA LEU A 143 2.28 0.55 5.49
C LEU A 143 1.21 1.45 6.10
N PRO A 144 0.22 1.92 5.31
CA PRO A 144 -0.92 2.62 5.86
C PRO A 144 -1.68 1.68 6.81
N ARG A 145 -1.98 2.15 8.02
CA ARG A 145 -2.71 1.38 9.03
C ARG A 145 -4.11 1.06 8.53
N ILE A 146 -4.33 -0.19 8.18
CA ILE A 146 -5.62 -0.72 7.76
C ILE A 146 -6.22 -1.55 8.89
N PRO A 147 -7.55 -1.53 9.08
CA PRO A 147 -8.21 -2.16 10.23
C PRO A 147 -8.30 -3.70 10.13
N TYR A 148 -7.77 -4.31 9.07
CA TYR A 148 -7.76 -5.74 8.86
C TYR A 148 -6.34 -6.27 8.76
N MET A 149 -6.15 -7.46 9.32
CA MET A 149 -4.87 -8.14 9.33
C MET A 149 -4.52 -8.62 7.93
N THR A 150 -3.43 -8.10 7.37
CA THR A 150 -2.97 -8.52 6.05
C THR A 150 -2.19 -9.83 6.13
N LEU A 151 -2.03 -10.52 4.99
CA LEU A 151 -1.12 -11.67 4.87
C LEU A 151 0.31 -11.33 5.34
N MET A 152 0.74 -10.07 5.19
CA MET A 152 2.03 -9.62 5.70
C MET A 152 2.08 -9.59 7.22
N ASP A 153 1.02 -9.10 7.86
CA ASP A 153 0.95 -9.05 9.32
C ASP A 153 0.92 -10.47 9.92
N TYR A 154 0.24 -11.41 9.27
CA TYR A 154 0.30 -12.84 9.65
C TYR A 154 1.72 -13.40 9.55
N TYR A 155 2.45 -13.10 8.47
CA TYR A 155 3.84 -13.54 8.30
C TYR A 155 4.76 -12.95 9.37
N LEU A 156 4.67 -11.65 9.62
CA LEU A 156 5.46 -10.97 10.66
C LEU A 156 5.16 -11.52 12.06
N THR A 157 3.88 -11.75 12.36
CA THR A 157 3.46 -12.35 13.64
C THR A 157 4.01 -13.77 13.80
N PHE A 158 3.96 -14.58 12.73
CA PHE A 158 4.52 -15.93 12.74
C PHE A 158 6.03 -15.92 13.00
N CYS A 159 6.77 -15.04 12.32
CA CYS A 159 8.22 -14.89 12.54
C CYS A 159 8.54 -14.42 13.95
N PHE A 160 7.74 -13.52 14.52
CA PHE A 160 7.90 -13.07 15.90
C PHE A 160 7.71 -14.22 16.90
N VAL A 161 6.65 -15.03 16.73
CA VAL A 161 6.41 -16.21 17.57
C VAL A 161 7.57 -17.21 17.46
N ALA A 162 8.09 -17.46 16.24
CA ALA A 162 9.23 -18.35 16.04
C ALA A 162 10.49 -17.88 16.81
N ILE A 163 10.76 -16.57 16.82
CA ILE A 163 11.87 -16.00 17.60
C ILE A 163 11.61 -16.14 19.10
N CYS A 164 10.38 -15.88 19.57
CA CYS A 164 10.03 -16.10 20.97
C CYS A 164 10.26 -17.55 21.41
N VAL A 165 9.88 -18.54 20.59
CA VAL A 165 10.15 -19.95 20.85
C VAL A 165 11.65 -20.21 20.94
N SER A 166 12.44 -19.65 20.03
CA SER A 166 13.90 -19.74 20.09
C SER A 166 14.46 -19.15 21.39
N VAL A 167 13.96 -17.99 21.85
CA VAL A 167 14.41 -17.39 23.12
C VAL A 167 14.06 -18.30 24.30
N ILE A 168 12.85 -18.87 24.32
CA ILE A 168 12.38 -19.77 25.39
C ILE A 168 13.25 -21.03 25.44
N GLU A 169 13.68 -21.57 24.30
CA GLU A 169 14.58 -22.74 24.27
C GLU A 169 15.98 -22.42 24.80
N ASN A 170 16.43 -21.17 24.68
CA ASN A 170 17.75 -20.72 25.16
C ASN A 170 17.78 -20.30 26.63
N VAL A 171 16.63 -20.05 27.25
CA VAL A 171 16.47 -19.71 28.68
C VAL A 171 16.39 -20.98 29.52
#